data_AF-A0A0F9JRL7-F1
#
_entry.id   AF-A0A0F9JRL7-F1
#
_cell.length_a   1.000
_cell.length_b   1.000
_cell.length_c   1.000
_cell.angle_alpha   90.00
_cell.angle_beta   90.00
_cell.angle_gamma   90.00
#
_symmetry.space_group_name_H-M   'P 1'
#
loop_
_entity.id
_entity.type
_entity.pdbx_description
1 polymer ?
#
loop_
_entity_poly.entity_id
_entity_poly.type
_entity_poly.pdbx_seq_one_letter_code
_entity_poly.pdbx_strand_id
1 'polypeptide(L)'
;MVQRPKWDRKWADQRNAVGFAATCARLALPFYRGDRRSVVVVAIEIAEDEQINATDAYAAANALHVARAADASGAADAARVAAYAAGYAADITYANAANAADDAIRAAVYASRAGVCDSELQIAFARWVTRDLSGGQDFDTELRQAAGAAIIAGDENLAKELLAGWIYGSTV
;
A
#
# COMPACT_ATOMS: atom_id res chain seq x y z
N MET A 1 25.64 -7.31 7.34
CA MET A 1 24.86 -6.22 6.70
C MET A 1 23.42 -6.71 6.62
N VAL A 2 22.49 -6.06 7.34
CA VAL A 2 21.07 -6.40 7.27
C VAL A 2 20.57 -5.87 5.93
N GLN A 3 20.18 -6.76 5.00
CA GLN A 3 19.50 -6.33 3.78
C GLN A 3 18.19 -5.65 4.20
N ARG A 4 18.02 -4.39 3.81
CA ARG A 4 16.74 -3.71 3.99
C ARG A 4 15.68 -4.45 3.18
N PRO A 5 14.45 -4.60 3.72
CA PRO A 5 13.34 -5.17 2.96
C PRO A 5 13.19 -4.44 1.62
N LYS A 6 12.88 -5.17 0.54
CA LYS A 6 12.69 -4.63 -0.82
C LYS A 6 11.72 -3.43 -0.89
N TRP A 7 10.79 -3.37 0.06
CA TRP A 7 9.71 -2.38 0.14
C TRP A 7 9.94 -1.33 1.23
N ASP A 8 11.12 -1.32 1.85
CA ASP A 8 11.46 -0.40 2.94
C ASP A 8 11.61 1.03 2.42
N ARG A 9 10.71 1.91 2.89
CA ARG A 9 10.62 3.31 2.48
C ARG A 9 10.11 4.17 3.62
N LYS A 10 10.69 5.38 3.72
CA LYS A 10 10.09 6.47 4.50
C LYS A 10 9.08 7.22 3.63
N TRP A 11 7.80 7.02 3.91
CA TRP A 11 6.70 7.70 3.22
C TRP A 11 6.57 9.14 3.71
N ALA A 12 6.38 10.09 2.78
CA ALA A 12 6.11 11.48 3.11
C ALA A 12 4.67 11.68 3.60
N ASP A 13 3.73 10.97 2.95
CA ASP A 13 2.33 10.88 3.36
C ASP A 13 1.97 9.44 3.71
N GLN A 14 1.56 9.22 4.96
CA GLN A 14 1.16 7.91 5.48
C GLN A 14 -0.04 7.32 4.73
N ARG A 15 -0.90 8.16 4.14
CA ARG A 15 -2.02 7.70 3.32
C ARG A 15 -1.53 6.94 2.09
N ASN A 16 -0.35 7.28 1.56
CA ASN A 16 0.23 6.52 0.45
C ASN A 16 0.76 5.16 0.90
N ALA A 17 1.28 5.05 2.12
CA ALA A 17 1.67 3.76 2.70
C ALA A 17 0.45 2.85 2.90
N VAL A 18 -0.65 3.40 3.44
CA VAL A 18 -1.93 2.69 3.61
C VAL A 18 -2.53 2.31 2.27
N GLY A 19 -2.54 3.22 1.29
CA GLY A 19 -3.01 2.95 -0.06
C GLY A 19 -2.22 1.84 -0.75
N PHE A 20 -0.89 1.80 -0.56
CA PHE A 20 -0.06 0.69 -1.03
C PHE A 20 -0.40 -0.63 -0.34
N ALA A 21 -0.60 -0.62 0.99
CA ALA A 21 -1.02 -1.81 1.72
C ALA A 21 -2.40 -2.32 1.25
N ALA A 22 -3.37 -1.42 1.06
CA ALA A 22 -4.70 -1.76 0.55
C ALA A 22 -4.64 -2.33 -0.87
N THR A 23 -3.79 -1.76 -1.73
CA THR A 23 -3.54 -2.28 -3.08
C THR A 23 -2.96 -3.70 -3.03
N CYS A 24 -2.01 -3.97 -2.13
CA CYS A 24 -1.47 -5.31 -1.93
C CYS A 24 -2.55 -6.31 -1.48
N ALA A 25 -3.45 -5.90 -0.57
CA ALA A 25 -4.58 -6.72 -0.16
C ALA A 25 -5.52 -7.03 -1.33
N ARG A 26 -5.82 -6.03 -2.16
CA ARG A 26 -6.67 -6.19 -3.34
C ARG A 26 -6.05 -7.13 -4.38
N LEU A 27 -4.76 -7.02 -4.64
CA LEU A 27 -4.03 -7.96 -5.50
C LEU A 27 -4.04 -9.38 -4.93
N ALA A 28 -3.96 -9.53 -3.61
CA ALA A 28 -4.00 -10.84 -2.94
C ALA A 28 -5.42 -11.44 -2.84
N LEU A 29 -6.47 -10.63 -2.98
CA LEU A 29 -7.85 -11.04 -2.80
C LEU A 29 -8.30 -12.20 -3.71
N PRO A 30 -7.95 -12.28 -5.00
CA PRO A 30 -8.26 -13.45 -5.84
C PRO A 30 -7.72 -14.78 -5.28
N PHE A 31 -6.63 -14.75 -4.51
CA PHE A 31 -6.03 -15.91 -3.88
C PHE A 31 -6.64 -16.26 -2.52
N TYR A 32 -7.48 -15.37 -1.96
CA TYR A 32 -8.18 -15.61 -0.71
C TYR A 32 -9.26 -16.69 -0.87
N ARG A 33 -9.08 -17.79 -0.14
CA ARG A 33 -9.98 -18.97 -0.14
C ARG A 33 -10.79 -19.13 1.14
N GLY A 34 -10.72 -18.17 2.05
CA GLY A 34 -11.45 -18.22 3.31
C GLY A 34 -12.92 -17.86 3.13
N ASP A 35 -13.76 -18.26 4.08
CA ASP A 35 -15.22 -18.12 3.98
C ASP A 35 -15.70 -16.67 4.18
N ARG A 36 -14.80 -15.77 4.61
CA ARG A 36 -15.12 -14.38 4.97
C ARG A 36 -14.67 -13.36 3.93
N ARG A 37 -14.72 -13.74 2.65
CA ARG A 37 -14.27 -12.90 1.53
C ARG A 37 -14.97 -11.53 1.51
N SER A 38 -16.26 -11.50 1.86
CA SER A 38 -17.04 -10.26 1.98
C SER A 38 -16.48 -9.30 3.04
N VAL A 39 -16.04 -9.83 4.19
CA VAL A 39 -15.40 -9.04 5.25
C VAL A 39 -14.07 -8.47 4.77
N VAL A 40 -13.30 -9.26 4.01
CA VAL A 40 -12.05 -8.80 3.39
C VAL A 40 -12.28 -7.69 2.38
N VAL A 41 -13.30 -7.81 1.53
CA VAL A 41 -13.65 -6.76 0.57
C VAL A 41 -14.00 -5.45 1.28
N VAL A 42 -14.91 -5.49 2.24
CA VAL A 42 -15.34 -4.30 2.99
C VAL A 42 -14.15 -3.63 3.68
N ALA A 43 -13.23 -4.40 4.26
CA ALA A 43 -12.07 -3.81 4.91
C ALA A 43 -11.05 -3.19 3.93
N ILE A 44 -10.90 -3.75 2.72
CA ILE A 44 -10.10 -3.13 1.66
C ILE A 44 -10.76 -1.81 1.23
N GLU A 45 -12.06 -1.82 0.99
CA GLU A 45 -12.82 -0.62 0.62
C GLU A 45 -12.70 0.46 1.69
N ILE A 46 -12.82 0.07 2.96
CA ILE A 46 -12.55 0.97 4.08
C ILE A 46 -11.14 1.51 3.94
N ALA A 47 -10.09 0.68 3.87
CA ALA A 47 -8.70 1.15 3.81
C ALA A 47 -8.35 2.06 2.60
N GLU A 48 -9.12 2.02 1.53
CA GLU A 48 -8.93 2.85 0.34
C GLU A 48 -9.64 4.21 0.43
N ASP A 49 -10.54 4.39 1.38
CA ASP A 49 -11.25 5.65 1.57
C ASP A 49 -10.32 6.70 2.21
N GLU A 50 -10.26 7.89 1.60
CA GLU A 50 -9.39 8.97 2.08
C GLU A 50 -9.98 9.69 3.33
N GLN A 51 -11.22 9.40 3.72
CA GLN A 51 -11.96 10.07 4.82
C GLN A 51 -12.38 9.15 5.98
N ILE A 52 -11.64 8.07 6.22
CA ILE A 52 -11.95 7.11 7.28
C ILE A 52 -11.83 7.72 8.68
N ASN A 53 -12.80 7.42 9.54
CA ASN A 53 -12.69 7.71 10.97
C ASN A 53 -12.12 6.50 11.74
N ALA A 54 -11.59 6.76 12.94
CA ALA A 54 -10.92 5.74 13.75
C ALA A 54 -11.80 4.52 14.12
N THR A 55 -13.12 4.69 14.15
CA THR A 55 -14.07 3.64 14.56
C THR A 55 -14.27 2.62 13.44
N ASP A 56 -14.50 3.08 12.21
CA ASP A 56 -14.75 2.21 11.06
C ASP A 56 -13.53 1.34 10.74
N ALA A 57 -12.34 1.93 10.85
CA ALA A 57 -11.11 1.20 10.62
C ALA A 57 -10.74 0.24 11.76
N TYR A 58 -11.05 0.57 13.02
CA TYR A 58 -10.94 -0.40 14.13
C TYR A 58 -11.91 -1.57 13.94
N ALA A 59 -13.15 -1.29 13.54
CA ALA A 59 -14.15 -2.32 13.27
C ALA A 59 -13.73 -3.25 12.13
N ALA A 60 -13.18 -2.70 11.03
CA ALA A 60 -12.61 -3.46 9.93
C ALA A 60 -11.43 -4.35 10.36
N ALA A 61 -10.47 -3.78 11.10
CA ALA A 61 -9.32 -4.52 11.62
C ALA A 61 -9.75 -5.66 12.56
N ASN A 62 -10.72 -5.41 13.44
CA ASN A 62 -11.23 -6.42 14.36
C ASN A 62 -12.02 -7.54 13.63
N ALA A 63 -12.92 -7.18 12.70
CA ALA A 63 -13.66 -8.15 11.90
C ALA A 63 -12.72 -9.08 11.11
N LEU A 64 -11.59 -8.54 10.65
CA LEU A 64 -10.53 -9.30 9.98
C LEU A 64 -9.66 -10.13 10.92
N HIS A 65 -9.38 -9.65 12.13
CA HIS A 65 -8.72 -10.46 13.16
C HIS A 65 -9.54 -11.71 13.48
N VAL A 66 -10.86 -11.55 13.61
CA VAL A 66 -11.78 -12.67 13.79
C VAL A 66 -11.84 -13.55 12.53
N ALA A 67 -11.76 -12.97 11.34
CA ALA A 67 -11.72 -13.76 10.10
C ALA A 67 -10.47 -14.64 10.01
N ARG A 68 -9.32 -14.11 10.41
CA ARG A 68 -8.07 -14.87 10.54
C ARG A 68 -8.17 -16.00 11.56
N ALA A 69 -8.79 -15.75 12.71
CA ALA A 69 -8.93 -16.77 13.75
C ALA A 69 -9.84 -17.93 13.32
N ALA A 70 -10.79 -17.67 12.42
CA ALA A 70 -11.69 -18.67 11.86
C ALA A 70 -11.03 -19.50 10.73
N ASP A 71 -10.10 -18.92 9.96
CA ASP A 71 -9.45 -19.59 8.82
C ASP A 71 -8.02 -20.05 9.16
N ALA A 72 -7.89 -21.29 9.66
CA ALA A 72 -6.59 -21.91 9.96
C ALA A 72 -5.74 -22.29 8.71
N SER A 73 -6.23 -22.03 7.49
CA SER A 73 -5.75 -22.60 6.23
C SER A 73 -5.11 -21.58 5.28
N GLY A 74 -4.12 -20.79 5.72
CA GLY A 74 -3.31 -19.95 4.81
C GLY A 74 -4.03 -18.80 4.08
N ALA A 75 -5.37 -18.77 4.06
CA ALA A 75 -6.19 -17.66 3.58
C ALA A 75 -6.00 -16.37 4.40
N ALA A 76 -5.35 -16.46 5.56
CA ALA A 76 -5.08 -15.33 6.45
C ALA A 76 -4.22 -14.21 5.85
N ASP A 77 -3.57 -14.38 4.70
CA ASP A 77 -2.63 -13.39 4.17
C ASP A 77 -3.35 -12.13 3.64
N ALA A 78 -4.28 -12.24 2.70
CA ALA A 78 -5.02 -11.07 2.18
C ALA A 78 -5.86 -10.37 3.27
N ALA A 79 -6.53 -11.14 4.12
CA ALA A 79 -7.28 -10.63 5.26
C ALA A 79 -6.38 -9.85 6.24
N ARG A 80 -5.17 -10.35 6.51
CA ARG A 80 -4.22 -9.65 7.34
C ARG A 80 -3.68 -8.38 6.70
N VAL A 81 -3.41 -8.39 5.39
CA VAL A 81 -2.99 -7.18 4.68
C VAL A 81 -4.06 -6.09 4.76
N ALA A 82 -5.32 -6.43 4.50
CA ALA A 82 -6.44 -5.50 4.62
C ALA A 82 -6.63 -5.00 6.06
N ALA A 83 -6.38 -5.85 7.06
CA ALA A 83 -6.58 -5.50 8.47
C ALA A 83 -5.57 -4.45 8.92
N TYR A 84 -4.31 -4.63 8.51
CA TYR A 84 -3.29 -3.64 8.74
C TYR A 84 -3.61 -2.35 7.98
N ALA A 85 -3.92 -2.41 6.68
CA ALA A 85 -4.26 -1.20 5.91
C ALA A 85 -5.43 -0.43 6.55
N ALA A 86 -6.52 -1.11 6.90
CA ALA A 86 -7.67 -0.50 7.54
C ALA A 86 -7.33 0.04 8.94
N GLY A 87 -6.74 -0.77 9.82
CA GLY A 87 -6.38 -0.35 11.19
C GLY A 87 -5.48 0.89 11.22
N TYR A 88 -4.66 1.10 10.20
CA TYR A 88 -3.83 2.30 10.07
C TYR A 88 -4.54 3.49 9.49
N ALA A 89 -5.49 3.29 8.60
CA ALA A 89 -6.31 4.39 8.14
C ALA A 89 -7.07 5.05 9.32
N ALA A 90 -7.44 4.27 10.34
CA ALA A 90 -7.88 4.78 11.66
C ALA A 90 -6.78 5.51 12.43
N ASP A 91 -5.55 5.01 12.39
CA ASP A 91 -4.42 5.51 13.18
C ASP A 91 -3.67 6.68 12.51
N ILE A 92 -3.90 6.96 11.22
CA ILE A 92 -3.44 8.19 10.54
C ILE A 92 -4.10 9.41 11.19
N THR A 93 -5.32 9.26 11.72
CA THR A 93 -5.94 10.24 12.63
C THR A 93 -5.20 10.39 13.96
N TYR A 94 -4.30 9.44 14.32
CA TYR A 94 -3.55 9.30 15.56
C TYR A 94 -2.01 9.05 15.35
N ALA A 95 -1.38 9.85 14.49
CA ALA A 95 0.04 10.28 14.58
C ALA A 95 1.23 9.26 14.59
N ASN A 96 1.10 7.96 14.25
CA ASN A 96 2.25 7.02 14.30
C ASN A 96 2.80 6.57 12.92
N ALA A 97 3.84 7.26 12.43
CA ALA A 97 4.45 7.04 11.09
C ALA A 97 5.25 5.74 10.90
N ALA A 98 5.97 5.28 11.92
CA ALA A 98 6.86 4.11 11.80
C ALA A 98 6.08 2.80 11.55
N ASN A 99 4.92 2.75 12.15
CA ASN A 99 3.98 1.66 12.13
C ASN A 99 3.41 1.45 10.68
N ALA A 100 3.12 2.53 9.94
CA ALA A 100 2.55 2.45 8.59
C ALA A 100 3.53 1.91 7.54
N ALA A 101 4.81 2.28 7.63
CA ALA A 101 5.85 1.78 6.72
C ALA A 101 6.10 0.27 6.92
N ASP A 102 6.19 -0.18 8.17
CA ASP A 102 6.37 -1.60 8.50
C ASP A 102 5.22 -2.46 8.00
N ASP A 103 3.99 -1.97 8.10
CA ASP A 103 2.83 -2.72 7.66
C ASP A 103 2.61 -2.68 6.15
N ALA A 104 3.01 -1.61 5.46
CA ALA A 104 3.17 -1.59 4.00
C ALA A 104 4.20 -2.64 3.51
N ILE A 105 5.31 -2.82 4.23
CA ILE A 105 6.29 -3.88 3.90
C ILE A 105 5.67 -5.26 4.10
N ARG A 106 5.00 -5.49 5.24
CA ARG A 106 4.33 -6.76 5.54
C ARG A 106 3.23 -7.07 4.53
N ALA A 107 2.48 -6.06 4.10
CA ALA A 107 1.46 -6.15 3.08
C ALA A 107 2.01 -6.76 1.79
N ALA A 108 3.10 -6.20 1.27
CA ALA A 108 3.75 -6.71 0.07
C ALA A 108 4.31 -8.13 0.27
N VAL A 109 4.90 -8.42 1.44
CA VAL A 109 5.40 -9.77 1.77
C VAL A 109 4.27 -10.81 1.78
N TYR A 110 3.11 -10.50 2.35
CA TYR A 110 1.99 -11.44 2.40
C TYR A 110 1.23 -11.56 1.09
N ALA A 111 1.13 -10.49 0.32
CA ALA A 111 0.62 -10.57 -1.04
C ALA A 111 1.50 -11.48 -1.90
N SER A 112 2.84 -11.35 -1.78
CA SER A 112 3.78 -12.25 -2.46
C SER A 112 3.60 -13.71 -2.01
N ARG A 113 3.44 -13.97 -0.72
CA ARG A 113 3.18 -15.33 -0.20
C ARG A 113 1.83 -15.90 -0.64
N ALA A 114 0.83 -15.06 -0.83
CA ALA A 114 -0.48 -15.45 -1.36
C ALA A 114 -0.43 -15.84 -2.86
N GLY A 115 0.64 -15.48 -3.57
CA GLY A 115 0.85 -15.80 -4.98
C GLY A 115 0.76 -14.60 -5.94
N VAL A 116 0.71 -13.36 -5.42
CA VAL A 116 0.78 -12.15 -6.25
C VAL A 116 2.15 -12.07 -6.89
N CYS A 117 2.18 -11.74 -8.18
CA CYS A 117 3.42 -11.65 -8.93
C CYS A 117 4.25 -10.44 -8.46
N ASP A 118 5.56 -10.63 -8.37
CA ASP A 118 6.48 -9.60 -7.89
C ASP A 118 6.44 -8.33 -8.76
N SER A 119 6.22 -8.48 -10.07
CA SER A 119 6.01 -7.35 -11.00
C SER A 119 4.75 -6.53 -10.67
N GLU A 120 3.65 -7.16 -10.26
CA GLU A 120 2.43 -6.45 -9.86
C GLU A 120 2.65 -5.66 -8.58
N LEU A 121 3.39 -6.23 -7.63
CA LEU A 121 3.78 -5.55 -6.39
C LEU A 121 4.74 -4.39 -6.66
N GLN A 122 5.69 -4.56 -7.59
CA GLN A 122 6.60 -3.50 -8.02
C GLN A 122 5.85 -2.34 -8.69
N ILE A 123 4.90 -2.65 -9.57
CA ILE A 123 4.06 -1.64 -10.22
C ILE A 123 3.19 -0.90 -9.19
N ALA A 124 2.56 -1.64 -8.26
CA ALA A 124 1.78 -1.04 -7.18
C ALA A 124 2.64 -0.14 -6.29
N PHE A 125 3.83 -0.59 -5.91
CA PHE A 125 4.78 0.19 -5.12
C PHE A 125 5.19 1.46 -5.85
N ALA A 126 5.62 1.34 -7.11
CA ALA A 126 6.05 2.46 -7.93
C ALA A 126 4.96 3.51 -8.14
N ARG A 127 3.70 3.09 -8.31
CA ARG A 127 2.55 4.00 -8.40
C ARG A 127 2.39 4.84 -7.14
N TRP A 128 2.40 4.19 -5.96
CA TRP A 128 2.20 4.90 -4.70
C TRP A 128 3.40 5.74 -4.29
N VAL A 129 4.62 5.29 -4.60
CA VAL A 129 5.83 6.10 -4.42
C VAL A 129 5.81 7.33 -5.33
N THR A 130 5.39 7.19 -6.59
CA THR A 130 5.29 8.34 -7.50
C THR A 130 4.31 9.39 -6.96
N ARG A 131 3.16 8.96 -6.43
CA ARG A 131 2.18 9.85 -5.78
C ARG A 131 2.74 10.51 -4.52
N ASP A 132 3.51 9.77 -3.73
CA ASP A 132 4.18 10.27 -2.53
C ASP A 132 5.23 11.34 -2.85
N LEU A 133 6.00 11.12 -3.91
CA LEU A 133 6.99 12.07 -4.41
C LEU A 133 6.36 13.29 -5.09
N SER A 134 5.20 13.14 -5.73
CA SER A 134 4.48 14.24 -6.39
C SER A 134 3.73 15.15 -5.43
N GLY A 135 3.61 14.78 -4.14
CA GLY A 135 2.73 15.47 -3.20
C GLY A 135 1.27 15.48 -3.65
N GLY A 136 0.85 14.47 -4.43
CA GLY A 136 -0.50 14.38 -4.99
C GLY A 136 -0.74 15.21 -6.25
N GLN A 137 0.28 15.85 -6.83
CA GLN A 137 0.14 16.50 -8.14
C GLN A 137 -0.09 15.47 -9.24
N ASP A 138 -1.01 15.79 -10.15
CA ASP A 138 -1.26 15.02 -11.36
C ASP A 138 -0.25 15.41 -12.44
N PHE A 139 0.57 14.43 -12.82
CA PHE A 139 1.47 14.52 -13.96
C PHE A 139 0.90 13.75 -15.15
N ASP A 140 1.38 14.09 -16.34
CA ASP A 140 1.06 13.31 -17.53
C ASP A 140 1.47 11.82 -17.37
N THR A 141 0.86 10.97 -18.18
CA THR A 141 1.04 9.52 -18.09
C THR A 141 2.48 9.10 -18.37
N GLU A 142 3.17 9.78 -19.29
CA GLU A 142 4.54 9.43 -19.69
C GLU A 142 5.52 9.71 -18.55
N LEU A 143 5.40 10.86 -17.89
CA LEU A 143 6.23 11.22 -16.75
C LEU A 143 6.00 10.29 -15.55
N ARG A 144 4.73 9.92 -15.28
CA ARG A 144 4.41 8.94 -14.23
C ARG A 144 4.99 7.57 -14.54
N GLN A 145 4.97 7.14 -15.79
CA GLN A 145 5.57 5.88 -16.22
C GLN A 145 7.10 5.91 -16.10
N ALA A 146 7.74 7.00 -16.51
CA ALA A 146 9.19 7.17 -16.40
C ALA A 146 9.65 7.18 -14.93
N ALA A 147 8.97 7.94 -14.07
CA ALA A 147 9.24 7.95 -12.63
C ALA A 147 9.00 6.56 -12.02
N GLY A 148 7.91 5.89 -12.40
CA GLY A 148 7.61 4.52 -11.98
C GLY A 148 8.70 3.53 -12.36
N ALA A 149 9.21 3.60 -13.60
CA ALA A 149 10.30 2.75 -14.07
C ALA A 149 11.60 2.99 -13.29
N ALA A 150 11.93 4.25 -13.00
CA ALA A 150 13.08 4.60 -12.18
C ALA A 150 12.97 4.03 -10.75
N ILE A 151 11.78 4.08 -10.13
CA ILE A 151 11.52 3.48 -8.82
C ILE A 151 11.72 1.96 -8.86
N ILE A 152 11.20 1.27 -9.89
CA ILE A 152 11.36 -0.19 -10.04
C ILE A 152 12.84 -0.56 -10.21
N ALA A 153 13.61 0.27 -10.90
CA ALA A 153 15.06 0.12 -11.05
C ALA A 153 15.85 0.42 -9.75
N GLY A 154 15.20 0.95 -8.71
CA GLY A 154 15.82 1.33 -7.45
C GLY A 154 16.42 2.74 -7.44
N ASP A 155 16.14 3.56 -8.46
CA ASP A 155 16.64 4.93 -8.59
C ASP A 155 15.54 5.95 -8.27
N GLU A 156 15.28 6.10 -6.97
CA GLU A 156 14.30 7.06 -6.48
C GLU A 156 14.75 8.52 -6.71
N ASN A 157 16.05 8.79 -6.77
CA ASN A 157 16.57 10.13 -7.01
C ASN A 157 16.27 10.56 -8.45
N LEU A 158 16.48 9.67 -9.43
CA LEU A 158 16.04 9.91 -10.80
C LEU A 158 14.53 10.13 -10.88
N ALA A 159 13.72 9.35 -10.14
CA ALA A 159 12.28 9.57 -10.08
C ALA A 159 11.93 10.98 -9.53
N LYS A 160 12.62 11.44 -8.48
CA LYS A 160 12.46 12.81 -7.95
C LYS A 160 12.84 13.87 -8.99
N GLU A 161 13.96 13.68 -9.68
CA GLU A 161 14.43 14.63 -10.70
C GLU A 161 13.46 14.72 -11.87
N LEU A 162 12.91 13.60 -12.34
CA LEU A 162 11.90 13.58 -13.39
C LEU A 162 10.66 14.37 -12.98
N LEU A 163 10.14 14.12 -11.77
CA LEU A 163 8.94 14.80 -11.27
C LEU A 163 9.20 16.29 -10.99
N ALA A 164 10.39 16.66 -10.50
CA ALA A 164 10.78 18.05 -10.25
C ALA A 164 11.12 18.82 -11.55
N GLY A 165 11.76 18.17 -12.53
CA GLY A 165 12.17 18.78 -13.79
C GLY A 165 11.00 19.28 -14.62
N TRP A 166 9.83 18.63 -14.51
CA TRP A 166 8.60 19.10 -15.12
C TRP A 166 8.02 20.34 -14.43
N ILE A 167 8.12 20.41 -13.09
CA ILE A 167 7.66 21.57 -12.30
C ILE A 167 8.40 22.85 -12.71
N TYR A 168 9.70 22.76 -13.06
CA TYR A 168 10.50 23.91 -13.49
C TYR A 168 10.58 24.12 -15.02
N GLY A 169 10.28 23.09 -15.82
CA GLY A 169 10.28 23.15 -17.29
C GLY A 169 8.99 23.72 -17.91
N SER A 170 7.90 23.80 -17.15
CA SER A 170 6.57 24.26 -17.62
C SER A 170 6.40 25.79 -17.67
N THR A 171 7.48 26.56 -17.46
CA THR A 171 7.46 28.03 -17.35
C THR A 171 7.92 28.75 -18.63
N VAL A 172 7.72 28.16 -19.81
CA VAL A 172 8.03 28.81 -21.11
C VAL A 172 6.82 28.75 -22.04
#